data_AF-A0A9P7QBG1-F1
#
_entry.id   AF-A0A9P7QBG1-F1
#
_cell.length_a   1.000
_cell.length_b   1.000
_cell.length_c   1.000
_cell.angle_alpha   90.00
_cell.angle_beta   90.00
_cell.angle_gamma   90.00
#
_symmetry.space_group_name_H-M   'P 1'
#
loop_
_entity.id
_entity.type
_entity.pdbx_description
1 polymer ?
#
loop_
_entity_poly.entity_id
_entity_poly.type
_entity_poly.pdbx_seq_one_letter_code
_entity_poly.pdbx_strand_id
1 'polypeptide(L)'
;MLEGILTTHDGKRWTDFPSIPDEKPVWDWLRSLEERFLVDAPYKFHTTRTANQFKERKGQMDLFLQRPAAEESHTFWYKHVLVVGEQKKSYDTSRFKAVFLQLTRYVRSVFADQPTRRFAHSFSLCDSKMELWVFDRSGAYSSGTFDIHDEPDKLARALVGYATMDDDLMGLDTFVERQDGHRYVTLVDASDKETRLRLDKAMVRQKAIVCRGTTCYETQDSHVAKFSWASDKRKLEVEQLRRAEAMGVEGVARVVAHRRITTIAEMREGLQFPAAHRFRGEDVQFGDPPTNTTSSKRKSSSDHTSGDASGSKRRRPAAESVHTW
;
A
#
# COMPACT_ATOMS: atom_id res chain seq x y z
N MET A 1 1.43 8.01 27.80
CA MET A 1 2.35 7.48 26.77
C MET A 1 3.22 8.58 26.18
N LEU A 2 2.64 9.58 25.50
CA LEU A 2 3.41 10.66 24.85
C LEU A 2 4.36 11.43 25.79
N GLU A 3 3.83 11.99 26.88
CA GLU A 3 4.64 12.72 27.87
C GLU A 3 5.75 11.84 28.47
N GLY A 4 5.43 10.55 28.73
CA GLY A 4 6.39 9.58 29.23
C GLY A 4 7.58 9.40 28.28
N ILE A 5 7.33 9.19 26.98
CA ILE A 5 8.41 9.10 25.98
C ILE A 5 9.24 10.38 25.98
N LEU A 6 8.58 11.55 25.99
CA LEU A 6 9.27 12.85 25.94
C LEU A 6 10.18 13.11 27.14
N THR A 7 9.97 12.46 28.29
CA THR A 7 10.93 12.53 29.41
C THR A 7 12.31 11.96 29.09
N THR A 8 12.45 11.17 28.01
CA THR A 8 13.73 10.65 27.53
C THR A 8 14.43 11.57 26.53
N HIS A 9 14.02 12.83 26.43
CA HIS A 9 14.73 13.87 25.68
C HIS A 9 15.27 14.92 26.64
N ASP A 10 16.56 15.23 26.55
CA ASP A 10 17.27 16.13 27.49
C ASP A 10 17.19 17.63 27.12
N GLY A 11 16.34 17.96 26.13
CA GLY A 11 16.21 19.28 25.54
C GLY A 11 17.15 19.52 24.34
N LYS A 12 18.10 18.60 24.07
CA LYS A 12 18.95 18.64 22.88
C LYS A 12 18.92 17.34 22.09
N ARG A 13 18.89 16.19 22.77
CA ARG A 13 18.94 14.86 22.17
C ARG A 13 18.10 13.86 22.95
N TRP A 14 17.78 12.76 22.30
CA TRP A 14 17.19 11.61 22.95
C TRP A 14 18.25 10.92 23.80
N THR A 15 17.97 10.75 25.09
CA THR A 15 18.79 9.97 25.99
C THR A 15 18.87 8.54 25.46
N ASP A 16 20.05 7.94 25.59
CA ASP A 16 20.36 6.58 25.12
C ASP A 16 20.29 6.37 23.59
N PHE A 17 20.00 7.42 22.80
CA PHE A 17 20.16 7.31 21.35
C PHE A 17 21.65 7.12 21.03
N PRO A 18 22.02 6.11 20.23
CA PRO A 18 23.42 5.73 20.06
C PRO A 18 24.23 6.82 19.36
N SER A 19 25.48 7.01 19.80
CA SER A 19 26.41 7.96 19.17
C SER A 19 26.83 7.54 17.76
N ILE A 20 26.82 6.22 17.50
CA ILE A 20 26.96 5.63 16.17
C ILE A 20 25.65 4.90 15.87
N PRO A 21 24.84 5.37 14.91
CA PRO A 21 23.51 4.84 14.61
C PRO A 21 23.57 3.52 13.80
N ASP A 22 24.34 2.54 14.29
CA ASP A 22 24.34 1.19 13.76
C ASP A 22 22.98 0.51 14.01
N GLU A 23 22.63 -0.46 13.16
CA GLU A 23 21.32 -1.14 13.16
C GLU A 23 20.89 -1.59 14.56
N LYS A 24 21.68 -2.47 15.18
CA LYS A 24 21.32 -3.07 16.48
C LYS A 24 21.13 -2.04 17.60
N PRO A 25 22.08 -1.10 17.86
CA PRO A 25 21.88 -0.07 18.87
C PRO A 25 20.62 0.79 18.66
N VAL A 26 20.32 1.19 17.42
CA VAL A 26 19.11 1.98 17.12
C VAL A 26 17.84 1.17 17.37
N TRP A 27 17.83 -0.10 16.97
CA TRP A 27 16.70 -0.98 17.20
C TRP A 27 16.48 -1.29 18.69
N ASP A 28 17.55 -1.52 19.43
CA ASP A 28 17.52 -1.75 20.88
C ASP A 28 16.98 -0.48 21.59
N TRP A 29 17.39 0.71 21.16
CA TRP A 29 16.86 1.98 21.67
C TRP A 29 15.36 2.15 21.41
N LEU A 30 14.89 1.91 20.17
CA LEU A 30 13.45 1.99 19.85
C LEU A 30 12.62 1.01 20.70
N ARG A 31 13.08 -0.24 20.85
CA ARG A 31 12.41 -1.23 21.71
C ARG A 31 12.42 -0.81 23.18
N SER A 32 13.48 -0.17 23.66
CA SER A 32 13.53 0.35 25.03
C SER A 32 12.47 1.44 25.30
N LEU A 33 12.12 2.24 24.29
CA LEU A 33 11.04 3.22 24.41
C LEU A 33 9.68 2.54 24.47
N GLU A 34 9.48 1.51 23.64
CA GLU A 34 8.26 0.69 23.69
C GLU A 34 8.09 -0.02 25.02
N GLU A 35 9.11 -0.74 25.47
CA GLU A 35 9.08 -1.53 26.71
C GLU A 35 8.79 -0.66 27.93
N ARG A 36 9.32 0.57 27.97
CA ARG A 36 9.12 1.51 29.07
C ARG A 36 7.78 2.24 29.04
N PHE A 37 7.32 2.68 27.86
CA PHE A 37 6.23 3.66 27.77
C PHE A 37 5.00 3.18 27.00
N LEU A 38 5.10 2.06 26.29
CA LEU A 38 4.06 1.50 25.42
C LEU A 38 3.75 0.03 25.78
N VAL A 39 3.96 -0.36 27.03
CA VAL A 39 3.77 -1.74 27.51
C VAL A 39 2.37 -2.29 27.22
N ASP A 40 1.34 -1.45 27.38
CA ASP A 40 -0.06 -1.83 27.13
C ASP A 40 -0.53 -1.58 25.69
N ALA A 41 0.36 -1.06 24.82
CA ALA A 41 0.00 -0.77 23.45
C ALA A 41 -0.27 -2.07 22.66
N PRO A 42 -1.30 -2.12 21.80
CA PRO A 42 -1.72 -3.33 21.10
C PRO A 42 -0.74 -3.82 20.04
N TYR A 43 0.19 -2.97 19.58
CA TYR A 43 1.15 -3.31 18.54
C TYR A 43 2.59 -3.11 19.04
N LYS A 44 3.46 -4.03 18.63
CA LYS A 44 4.84 -4.12 19.14
C LYS A 44 5.86 -4.10 18.01
N PHE A 45 7.03 -3.54 18.29
CA PHE A 45 8.18 -3.50 17.42
C PHE A 45 8.82 -4.88 17.33
N HIS A 46 9.06 -5.28 16.10
CA HIS A 46 9.81 -6.47 15.76
C HIS A 46 10.92 -6.10 14.78
N THR A 47 11.98 -6.91 14.80
CA THR A 47 13.13 -6.77 13.92
C THR A 47 13.46 -8.11 13.29
N THR A 48 13.99 -8.11 12.07
CA THR A 48 14.59 -9.31 11.48
C THR A 48 16.09 -9.16 11.29
N ARG A 49 16.83 -10.22 11.62
CA ARG A 49 18.28 -10.34 11.40
C ARG A 49 18.60 -10.96 10.04
N THR A 50 17.65 -11.69 9.46
CA THR A 50 17.82 -12.36 8.17
C THR A 50 16.51 -12.40 7.39
N ALA A 51 16.60 -12.44 6.06
CA ALA A 51 15.44 -12.61 5.17
C ALA A 51 14.68 -13.94 5.39
N ASN A 52 15.30 -14.93 6.05
CA ASN A 52 14.69 -16.24 6.31
C ASN A 52 13.60 -16.19 7.37
N GLN A 53 13.54 -15.12 8.15
CA GLN A 53 12.51 -14.94 9.18
C GLN A 53 11.15 -14.56 8.60
N PHE A 54 11.04 -14.21 7.31
CA PHE A 54 9.75 -14.08 6.62
C PHE A 54 9.45 -15.32 5.80
N LYS A 55 8.26 -15.93 5.98
CA LYS A 55 7.92 -17.22 5.36
C LYS A 55 8.12 -17.26 3.83
N GLU A 56 7.78 -16.17 3.16
CA GLU A 56 7.87 -16.08 1.70
C GLU A 56 9.24 -15.60 1.19
N ARG A 57 10.19 -15.34 2.11
CA ARG A 57 11.55 -14.82 1.81
C ARG A 57 11.55 -13.57 0.92
N LYS A 58 10.50 -12.75 0.99
CA LYS A 58 10.33 -11.54 0.17
C LYS A 58 11.24 -10.37 0.56
N GLY A 59 12.14 -10.58 1.53
CA GLY A 59 13.17 -9.63 1.96
C GLY A 59 13.39 -9.67 3.46
N GLN A 60 14.37 -8.89 3.93
CA GLN A 60 14.67 -8.68 5.34
C GLN A 60 14.16 -7.29 5.74
N MET A 61 13.08 -7.24 6.51
CA MET A 61 12.55 -5.98 7.01
C MET A 61 13.21 -5.64 8.34
N ASP A 62 13.86 -4.48 8.40
CA ASP A 62 14.65 -4.07 9.56
C ASP A 62 13.77 -3.91 10.79
N LEU A 63 12.70 -3.12 10.66
CA LEU A 63 11.76 -2.76 11.71
C LEU A 63 10.33 -2.92 11.22
N PHE A 64 9.43 -3.37 12.07
CA PHE A 64 8.01 -3.38 11.78
C PHE A 64 7.18 -3.48 13.04
N LEU A 65 5.91 -3.06 12.94
CA LEU A 65 4.93 -3.29 13.99
C LEU A 65 3.92 -4.34 13.57
N GLN A 66 3.52 -5.20 14.50
CA GLN A 66 2.39 -6.12 14.36
C GLN A 66 1.75 -6.35 15.74
N ARG A 67 0.58 -7.00 15.76
CA ARG A 67 0.00 -7.49 17.02
C ARG A 67 0.92 -8.56 17.65
N PRO A 68 1.08 -8.56 18.98
CA PRO A 68 1.77 -9.65 19.69
C PRO A 68 1.19 -11.00 19.29
N ALA A 69 2.05 -11.97 19.03
CA ALA A 69 1.64 -13.36 18.92
C ALA A 69 1.51 -13.97 20.33
N ALA A 70 0.60 -14.94 20.49
CA ALA A 70 0.45 -15.67 21.76
C ALA A 70 1.72 -16.47 22.12
N GLU A 71 2.54 -16.81 21.13
CA GLU A 71 3.82 -17.50 21.29
C GLU A 71 4.91 -16.76 20.50
N GLU A 72 6.14 -16.76 21.03
CA GLU A 72 7.30 -16.26 20.30
C GLU A 72 7.56 -17.13 19.07
N SER A 73 7.24 -16.59 17.89
CA SER A 73 7.58 -17.22 16.62
C SER A 73 8.80 -16.54 16.01
N HIS A 74 9.77 -17.35 15.58
CA HIS A 74 10.88 -16.87 14.76
C HIS A 74 10.48 -16.62 13.29
N THR A 75 9.23 -16.90 12.91
CA THR A 75 8.71 -16.71 11.55
C THR A 75 7.60 -15.68 11.49
N PHE A 76 7.80 -14.64 10.69
CA PHE A 76 6.87 -13.55 10.45
C PHE A 76 6.15 -13.67 9.11
N TRP A 77 5.02 -12.97 9.01
CA TRP A 77 4.15 -12.96 7.83
C TRP A 77 3.67 -11.54 7.50
N TYR A 78 3.69 -11.17 6.23
CA TYR A 78 3.23 -9.84 5.79
C TYR A 78 1.75 -9.58 6.09
N LYS A 79 0.92 -10.62 6.19
CA LYS A 79 -0.48 -10.49 6.64
C LYS A 79 -0.64 -9.94 8.07
N HIS A 80 0.40 -9.98 8.90
CA HIS A 80 0.37 -9.45 10.27
C HIS A 80 1.05 -8.08 10.41
N VAL A 81 1.82 -7.66 9.40
CA VAL A 81 2.58 -6.40 9.42
C VAL A 81 1.65 -5.20 9.32
N LEU A 82 1.74 -4.27 10.26
CA LEU A 82 0.92 -3.07 10.33
C LEU A 82 1.67 -1.83 9.86
N VAL A 83 2.93 -1.68 10.27
CA VAL A 83 3.82 -0.58 9.89
C VAL A 83 5.16 -1.14 9.46
N VAL A 84 5.75 -0.58 8.41
CA VAL A 84 7.08 -0.96 7.89
C VAL A 84 8.11 0.11 8.29
N GLY A 85 9.24 -0.28 8.85
CA GLY A 85 10.35 0.61 9.16
C GLY A 85 11.63 0.18 8.45
N GLU A 86 12.34 1.15 7.88
CA GLU A 86 13.68 0.96 7.31
C GLU A 86 14.69 1.79 8.09
N GLN A 87 15.81 1.19 8.48
CA GLN A 87 16.88 1.89 9.18
C GLN A 87 18.14 1.94 8.31
N LYS A 88 18.83 3.08 8.33
CA LYS A 88 20.15 3.24 7.72
C LYS A 88 21.09 3.99 8.66
N LYS A 89 22.35 3.57 8.65
CA LYS A 89 23.42 4.19 9.43
C LYS A 89 23.67 5.67 9.07
N SER A 90 23.56 6.04 7.81
CA SER A 90 23.85 7.41 7.37
C SER A 90 22.71 8.01 6.58
N TYR A 91 22.53 9.33 6.74
CA TYR A 91 21.65 10.10 5.89
C TYR A 91 22.40 10.57 4.65
N ASP A 92 21.98 10.08 3.49
CA ASP A 92 22.49 10.49 2.19
C ASP A 92 21.32 10.66 1.23
N THR A 93 21.07 11.91 0.80
CA THR A 93 19.99 12.25 -0.12
C THR A 93 20.12 11.55 -1.47
N SER A 94 21.34 11.19 -1.90
CA SER A 94 21.55 10.42 -3.13
C SER A 94 21.00 8.99 -3.03
N ARG A 95 20.91 8.44 -1.81
CA ARG A 95 20.39 7.10 -1.51
C ARG A 95 18.89 7.08 -1.24
N PHE A 96 18.23 8.24 -1.20
CA PHE A 96 16.78 8.36 -0.99
C PHE A 96 15.99 7.35 -1.84
N LYS A 97 16.28 7.30 -3.15
CA LYS A 97 15.60 6.37 -4.07
C LYS A 97 15.76 4.91 -3.67
N ALA A 98 16.94 4.51 -3.21
CA ALA A 98 17.20 3.13 -2.80
C ALA A 98 16.40 2.78 -1.53
N VAL A 99 16.39 3.67 -0.54
CA VAL A 99 15.62 3.51 0.71
C VAL A 99 14.12 3.46 0.41
N PHE A 100 13.62 4.40 -0.40
CA PHE A 100 12.22 4.45 -0.80
C PHE A 100 11.79 3.21 -1.58
N LEU A 101 12.60 2.73 -2.52
CA LEU A 101 12.34 1.49 -3.26
C LEU A 101 12.30 0.26 -2.35
N GLN A 102 13.15 0.22 -1.32
CA GLN A 102 13.16 -0.86 -0.34
C GLN A 102 11.87 -0.88 0.49
N LEU A 103 11.47 0.27 1.06
CA LEU A 103 10.18 0.43 1.73
C LEU A 103 9.01 0.02 0.82
N THR A 104 9.01 0.51 -0.41
CA THR A 104 7.98 0.21 -1.42
C THR A 104 7.86 -1.30 -1.68
N ARG A 105 8.96 -2.06 -1.67
CA ARG A 105 8.93 -3.52 -1.84
C ARG A 105 8.23 -4.22 -0.68
N TYR A 106 8.46 -3.77 0.55
CA TYR A 106 7.81 -4.32 1.75
C TYR A 106 6.33 -3.95 1.79
N VAL A 107 6.00 -2.68 1.54
CA VAL A 107 4.61 -2.21 1.44
C VAL A 107 3.84 -2.95 0.34
N ARG A 108 4.46 -3.21 -0.82
CA ARG A 108 3.85 -4.03 -1.88
C ARG A 108 3.52 -5.44 -1.39
N SER A 109 4.37 -6.01 -0.52
CA SER A 109 4.14 -7.33 0.06
C SER A 109 3.04 -7.30 1.13
N VAL A 110 2.97 -6.23 1.93
CA VAL A 110 1.84 -5.95 2.84
C VAL A 110 0.52 -5.93 2.06
N PHE A 111 0.42 -5.14 0.98
CA PHE A 111 -0.80 -5.10 0.17
C PHE A 111 -1.13 -6.42 -0.53
N ALA A 112 -0.13 -7.24 -0.88
CA ALA A 112 -0.38 -8.54 -1.49
C ALA A 112 -1.03 -9.54 -0.51
N ASP A 113 -0.64 -9.46 0.76
CA ASP A 113 -1.12 -10.33 1.84
C ASP A 113 -2.34 -9.76 2.57
N GLN A 114 -2.56 -8.44 2.47
CA GLN A 114 -3.71 -7.70 2.97
C GLN A 114 -4.41 -6.98 1.80
N PRO A 115 -5.03 -7.74 0.87
CA PRO A 115 -5.46 -7.22 -0.42
C PRO A 115 -6.59 -6.18 -0.35
N THR A 116 -7.39 -6.21 0.71
CA THR A 116 -8.48 -5.26 1.00
C THR A 116 -8.02 -4.02 1.78
N ARG A 117 -6.76 -3.98 2.24
CA ARG A 117 -6.20 -2.85 2.98
C ARG A 117 -6.28 -1.55 2.17
N ARG A 118 -6.64 -0.45 2.85
CA ARG A 118 -6.86 0.87 2.24
C ARG A 118 -5.55 1.63 2.04
N PHE A 119 -4.74 1.72 3.09
CA PHE A 119 -3.41 2.32 3.05
C PHE A 119 -2.47 1.67 4.06
N ALA A 120 -1.17 1.84 3.90
CA ALA A 120 -0.14 1.29 4.77
C ALA A 120 0.82 2.37 5.24
N HIS A 121 1.14 2.35 6.53
CA HIS A 121 2.15 3.23 7.13
C HIS A 121 3.54 2.64 6.95
N SER A 122 4.51 3.51 6.74
CA SER A 122 5.92 3.16 6.88
C SER A 122 6.77 4.34 7.29
N PHE A 123 8.02 4.11 7.67
CA PHE A 123 8.96 5.18 7.94
C PHE A 123 10.39 4.77 7.56
N SER A 124 11.22 5.77 7.29
CA SER A 124 12.68 5.60 7.21
C SER A 124 13.34 6.37 8.34
N LEU A 125 14.33 5.77 9.00
CA LEU A 125 15.22 6.42 9.96
C LEU A 125 16.66 6.26 9.49
N CYS A 126 17.24 7.32 8.95
CA CYS A 126 18.60 7.35 8.44
C CYS A 126 19.44 8.29 9.31
N ASP A 127 20.37 7.75 10.10
CA ASP A 127 20.99 8.49 11.21
C ASP A 127 19.91 9.08 12.16
N SER A 128 19.89 10.38 12.41
CA SER A 128 18.82 11.08 13.15
C SER A 128 17.67 11.56 12.27
N LYS A 129 17.75 11.39 10.94
CA LYS A 129 16.75 11.89 10.00
C LYS A 129 15.64 10.87 9.80
N MET A 130 14.43 11.25 10.18
CA MET A 130 13.23 10.43 10.01
C MET A 130 12.33 11.01 8.93
N GLU A 131 11.65 10.13 8.20
CA GLU A 131 10.55 10.51 7.30
C GLU A 131 9.42 9.49 7.44
N LEU A 132 8.22 9.98 7.72
CA LEU A 132 7.01 9.15 7.83
C LEU A 132 6.32 9.10 6.47
N TRP A 133 5.81 7.95 6.12
CA TRP A 133 5.19 7.67 4.83
C TRP A 133 3.84 7.00 5.00
N VAL A 134 2.93 7.34 4.12
CA VAL A 134 1.70 6.60 3.89
C VAL A 134 1.63 6.22 2.42
N PHE A 135 1.30 4.96 2.17
CA PHE A 135 1.08 4.41 0.85
C PHE A 135 -0.38 4.01 0.72
N ASP A 136 -1.11 4.59 -0.22
CA ASP A 136 -2.43 4.14 -0.63
C ASP A 136 -2.39 3.57 -2.06
N ARG A 137 -3.55 3.34 -2.66
CA ARG A 137 -3.63 2.79 -4.03
C ARG A 137 -3.43 3.82 -5.14
N SER A 138 -3.28 5.09 -4.80
CA SER A 138 -2.94 6.19 -5.71
C SER A 138 -1.46 6.58 -5.65
N GLY A 139 -0.74 6.21 -4.58
CA GLY A 139 0.69 6.49 -4.46
C GLY A 139 1.17 6.57 -3.03
N ALA A 140 2.38 7.11 -2.87
CA ALA A 140 2.96 7.41 -1.58
C ALA A 140 2.97 8.92 -1.34
N TYR A 141 2.83 9.31 -0.07
CA TYR A 141 3.06 10.67 0.40
C TYR A 141 3.75 10.63 1.76
N SER A 142 4.46 11.69 2.12
CA SER A 142 5.26 11.74 3.34
C SER A 142 5.04 12.99 4.16
N SER A 143 5.51 12.92 5.41
CA SER A 143 5.63 14.08 6.31
C SER A 143 6.70 15.09 5.86
N GLY A 144 7.54 14.73 4.88
CA GLY A 144 8.87 15.30 4.72
C GLY A 144 9.84 14.82 5.80
N THR A 145 11.14 15.00 5.54
CA THR A 145 12.20 14.62 6.47
C THR A 145 12.29 15.59 7.64
N PHE A 146 12.45 15.07 8.85
CA PHE A 146 12.76 15.85 10.06
C PHE A 146 13.89 15.21 10.86
N ASP A 147 14.55 16.00 11.72
CA ASP A 147 15.49 15.47 12.70
C ASP A 147 14.76 15.06 13.98
N ILE A 148 14.98 13.84 14.45
CA ILE A 148 14.33 13.37 15.67
C ILE A 148 14.79 14.14 16.91
N HIS A 149 16.01 14.68 16.92
CA HIS A 149 16.54 15.44 18.06
C HIS A 149 15.97 16.85 18.11
N ASP A 150 15.85 17.50 16.95
CA ASP A 150 15.29 18.85 16.84
C ASP A 150 13.76 18.85 16.98
N GLU A 151 13.11 17.77 16.54
CA GLU A 151 11.64 17.64 16.54
C GLU A 151 11.17 16.40 17.32
N PRO A 152 11.42 16.33 18.65
CA PRO A 152 11.14 15.13 19.44
C PRO A 152 9.64 14.82 19.55
N ASP A 153 8.79 15.84 19.56
CA ASP A 153 7.33 15.66 19.59
C ASP A 153 6.83 14.86 18.36
N LYS A 154 7.41 15.10 17.17
CA LYS A 154 7.06 14.34 15.96
C LYS A 154 7.39 12.86 16.08
N LEU A 155 8.60 12.53 16.54
CA LEU A 155 8.99 11.14 16.77
C LEU A 155 8.08 10.50 17.83
N ALA A 156 7.88 11.16 18.97
CA ALA A 156 7.10 10.61 20.07
C ALA A 156 5.65 10.32 19.64
N ARG A 157 5.01 11.26 18.92
CA ARG A 157 3.67 11.05 18.34
C ARG A 157 3.64 9.91 17.33
N ALA A 158 4.66 9.78 16.48
CA ALA A 158 4.75 8.68 15.52
C ALA A 158 4.82 7.32 16.23
N LEU A 159 5.66 7.20 17.27
CA LEU A 159 5.79 5.96 18.04
C LEU A 159 4.48 5.60 18.77
N VAL A 160 3.88 6.57 19.48
CA VAL A 160 2.58 6.36 20.15
C VAL A 160 1.53 5.97 19.11
N GLY A 161 1.40 6.75 18.03
CA GLY A 161 0.42 6.51 16.97
C GLY A 161 0.57 5.13 16.36
N TYR A 162 1.77 4.74 15.93
CA TYR A 162 2.00 3.42 15.36
C TYR A 162 1.72 2.27 16.34
N ALA A 163 1.91 2.49 17.64
CA ALA A 163 1.66 1.46 18.64
C ALA A 163 0.17 1.37 19.05
N THR A 164 -0.61 2.45 18.91
CA THR A 164 -1.97 2.54 19.50
C THR A 164 -3.11 2.91 18.55
N MET A 165 -2.84 3.29 17.29
CA MET A 165 -3.90 3.58 16.31
C MET A 165 -4.87 2.39 16.21
N ASP A 166 -6.16 2.67 16.01
CA ASP A 166 -7.11 1.61 15.72
C ASP A 166 -6.93 1.05 14.29
N ASP A 167 -7.71 0.03 13.95
CA ASP A 167 -7.64 -0.61 12.65
C ASP A 167 -7.96 0.36 11.49
N ASP A 168 -8.78 1.40 11.74
CA ASP A 168 -9.13 2.40 10.74
C ASP A 168 -7.99 3.39 10.46
N LEU A 169 -7.40 3.95 11.52
CA LEU A 169 -6.23 4.83 11.42
C LEU A 169 -4.98 4.09 10.95
N MET A 170 -4.91 2.77 11.20
CA MET A 170 -3.85 1.90 10.65
C MET A 170 -4.06 1.60 9.15
N GLY A 171 -5.23 1.92 8.60
CA GLY A 171 -5.56 1.75 7.18
C GLY A 171 -6.02 0.35 6.79
N LEU A 172 -6.39 -0.48 7.76
CA LEU A 172 -6.99 -1.79 7.51
C LEU A 172 -8.39 -1.63 6.89
N ASP A 173 -8.94 -2.73 6.38
CA ASP A 173 -10.33 -2.73 5.96
C ASP A 173 -11.26 -2.76 7.19
N THR A 174 -12.21 -1.83 7.21
CA THR A 174 -13.24 -1.70 8.24
C THR A 174 -14.57 -2.32 7.80
N PHE A 175 -14.63 -2.82 6.57
CA PHE A 175 -15.85 -3.33 5.93
C PHE A 175 -15.86 -4.85 5.79
N VAL A 176 -14.77 -5.55 6.14
CA VAL A 176 -14.72 -7.01 6.21
C VAL A 176 -14.71 -7.43 7.68
N GLU A 177 -15.80 -8.01 8.12
CA GLU A 177 -15.91 -8.59 9.45
C GLU A 177 -15.13 -9.91 9.50
N ARG A 178 -14.47 -10.18 10.63
CA ARG A 178 -13.69 -11.41 10.85
C ARG A 178 -14.24 -12.12 12.08
N GLN A 179 -14.89 -13.26 11.90
CA GLN A 179 -15.53 -14.03 12.98
C GLN A 179 -15.28 -15.53 12.76
N ASP A 180 -14.86 -16.25 13.80
CA ASP A 180 -14.64 -17.72 13.77
C ASP A 180 -13.74 -18.20 12.63
N GLY A 181 -12.70 -17.43 12.31
CA GLY A 181 -11.77 -17.73 11.19
C GLY A 181 -12.34 -17.46 9.79
N HIS A 182 -13.58 -16.96 9.71
CA HIS A 182 -14.24 -16.58 8.47
C HIS A 182 -14.26 -15.07 8.28
N ARG A 183 -14.48 -14.65 7.04
CA ARG A 183 -14.60 -13.25 6.64
C ARG A 183 -15.98 -13.00 6.08
N TYR A 184 -16.58 -11.88 6.42
CA TYR A 184 -17.90 -11.51 5.96
C TYR A 184 -17.94 -10.07 5.46
N VAL A 185 -18.81 -9.82 4.51
CA VAL A 185 -19.20 -8.46 4.13
C VAL A 185 -20.69 -8.32 4.19
N THR A 186 -21.16 -7.21 4.75
CA THR A 186 -22.56 -6.86 4.77
C THR A 186 -22.87 -5.92 3.63
N LEU A 187 -23.84 -6.32 2.81
CA LEU A 187 -24.41 -5.50 1.74
C LEU A 187 -25.79 -5.04 2.17
N VAL A 188 -26.11 -3.79 1.86
CA VAL A 188 -27.43 -3.21 2.07
C VAL A 188 -28.04 -3.01 0.69
N ASP A 189 -29.22 -3.56 0.46
CA ASP A 189 -29.95 -3.35 -0.79
C ASP A 189 -30.78 -2.05 -0.75
N ALA A 190 -31.51 -1.76 -1.83
CA ALA A 190 -32.31 -0.54 -1.95
C ALA A 190 -33.53 -0.49 -0.99
N SER A 191 -33.83 -1.60 -0.29
CA SER A 191 -34.90 -1.71 0.70
C SER A 191 -34.38 -1.71 2.15
N ASP A 192 -33.13 -1.26 2.35
CA ASP A 192 -32.40 -1.30 3.62
C ASP A 192 -32.26 -2.70 4.23
N LYS A 193 -32.41 -3.75 3.40
CA LYS A 193 -32.23 -5.12 3.85
C LYS A 193 -30.74 -5.46 3.82
N GLU A 194 -30.23 -5.85 4.98
CA GLU A 194 -28.87 -6.34 5.13
C GLU A 194 -28.74 -7.80 4.70
N THR A 195 -27.75 -8.07 3.86
CA THR A 195 -27.33 -9.43 3.49
C THR A 195 -25.85 -9.60 3.86
N ARG A 196 -25.59 -10.53 4.77
CA ARG A 196 -24.23 -10.90 5.19
C ARG A 196 -23.71 -12.01 4.31
N LEU A 197 -22.61 -11.74 3.59
CA LEU A 197 -21.99 -12.68 2.66
C LEU A 197 -20.65 -13.15 3.19
N ARG A 198 -20.47 -14.47 3.27
CA ARG A 198 -19.20 -15.08 3.60
C ARG A 198 -18.24 -15.01 2.41
N LEU A 199 -17.01 -14.54 2.66
CA LEU A 199 -15.91 -14.54 1.70
C LEU A 199 -15.02 -15.77 1.91
N ASP A 200 -15.00 -16.66 0.94
CA ASP A 200 -14.18 -17.87 0.97
C ASP A 200 -12.81 -17.61 0.33
N LYS A 201 -12.50 -18.29 -0.77
CA LYS A 201 -11.18 -18.26 -1.41
C LYS A 201 -11.01 -17.01 -2.25
N ALA A 202 -9.86 -16.34 -2.09
CA ALA A 202 -9.46 -15.27 -2.99
C ALA A 202 -9.12 -15.87 -4.37
N MET A 203 -9.90 -15.53 -5.39
CA MET A 203 -9.71 -15.93 -6.78
C MET A 203 -8.66 -15.06 -7.47
N VAL A 204 -8.72 -13.75 -7.21
CA VAL A 204 -7.83 -12.75 -7.81
C VAL A 204 -7.33 -11.83 -6.71
N ARG A 205 -6.03 -11.52 -6.73
CA ARG A 205 -5.38 -10.54 -5.85
C ARG A 205 -4.32 -9.79 -6.63
N GLN A 206 -4.47 -8.48 -6.77
CA GLN A 206 -3.47 -7.64 -7.43
C GLN A 206 -2.31 -7.30 -6.48
N LYS A 207 -1.07 -7.61 -6.90
CA LYS A 207 0.16 -7.46 -6.09
C LYS A 207 0.93 -6.19 -6.46
N ALA A 208 0.26 -5.05 -6.43
CA ALA A 208 0.84 -3.74 -6.74
C ALA A 208 0.32 -2.67 -5.77
N ILE A 209 1.04 -1.55 -5.67
CA ILE A 209 0.64 -0.39 -4.85
C ILE A 209 -0.30 0.49 -5.68
N VAL A 210 0.25 1.22 -6.66
CA VAL A 210 -0.50 2.12 -7.54
C VAL A 210 -1.27 1.30 -8.58
N CYS A 211 -2.52 1.01 -8.28
CA CYS A 211 -3.39 0.18 -9.11
C CYS A 211 -4.83 0.20 -8.61
N ARG A 212 -5.73 -0.49 -9.31
CA ARG A 212 -7.11 -0.70 -8.86
C ARG A 212 -7.22 -1.59 -7.61
N GLY A 213 -6.14 -2.26 -7.20
CA GLY A 213 -6.15 -3.18 -6.06
C GLY A 213 -7.18 -4.29 -6.19
N THR A 214 -7.51 -4.71 -7.42
CA THR A 214 -8.64 -5.60 -7.65
C THR A 214 -8.45 -6.93 -6.92
N THR A 215 -9.45 -7.24 -6.10
CA THR A 215 -9.49 -8.45 -5.29
C THR A 215 -10.86 -9.09 -5.42
N CYS A 216 -10.89 -10.35 -5.83
CA CYS A 216 -12.12 -11.10 -6.00
C CYS A 216 -12.12 -12.31 -5.08
N TYR A 217 -13.22 -12.52 -4.39
CA TYR A 217 -13.48 -13.69 -3.56
C TYR A 217 -14.66 -14.45 -4.11
N GLU A 218 -14.55 -15.77 -4.08
CA GLU A 218 -15.71 -16.63 -4.13
C GLU A 218 -16.53 -16.46 -2.85
N THR A 219 -17.83 -16.54 -2.97
CA THR A 219 -18.78 -16.48 -1.86
C THR A 219 -19.51 -17.80 -1.72
N GLN A 220 -20.07 -18.06 -0.54
CA GLN A 220 -20.80 -19.30 -0.24
C GLN A 220 -21.93 -19.62 -1.25
N ASP A 221 -22.54 -18.58 -1.83
CA ASP A 221 -23.69 -18.71 -2.76
C ASP A 221 -23.26 -18.71 -4.23
N SER A 222 -22.03 -19.14 -4.54
CA SER A 222 -21.47 -19.18 -5.90
C SER A 222 -21.41 -17.81 -6.62
N HIS A 223 -21.54 -16.71 -5.88
CA HIS A 223 -21.30 -15.35 -6.38
C HIS A 223 -19.82 -14.94 -6.22
N VAL A 224 -19.45 -13.85 -6.87
CA VAL A 224 -18.11 -13.24 -6.72
C VAL A 224 -18.23 -11.89 -6.03
N ALA A 225 -17.60 -11.74 -4.87
CA ALA A 225 -17.41 -10.46 -4.22
C ALA A 225 -16.14 -9.79 -4.77
N LYS A 226 -16.29 -8.62 -5.39
CA LYS A 226 -15.20 -7.86 -5.99
C LYS A 226 -14.97 -6.55 -5.27
N PHE A 227 -13.72 -6.33 -4.85
CA PHE A 227 -13.22 -5.09 -4.28
C PHE A 227 -12.26 -4.43 -5.26
N SER A 228 -12.44 -3.15 -5.53
CA SER A 228 -11.53 -2.40 -6.40
C SER A 228 -11.65 -0.90 -6.19
N TRP A 229 -10.52 -0.22 -6.33
CA TRP A 229 -10.43 1.22 -6.50
C TRP A 229 -10.79 1.59 -7.94
N ALA A 230 -11.68 2.57 -8.07
CA ALA A 230 -12.11 3.11 -9.36
C ALA A 230 -11.48 4.49 -9.57
N SER A 231 -11.11 4.80 -10.81
CA SER A 231 -10.74 6.15 -11.20
C SER A 231 -12.00 6.94 -11.48
N ASP A 232 -12.08 8.13 -10.90
CA ASP A 232 -13.06 9.18 -11.19
C ASP A 232 -13.06 9.64 -12.66
N LYS A 233 -11.93 9.48 -13.37
CA LYS A 233 -11.79 9.78 -14.80
C LYS A 233 -12.45 8.73 -15.72
N ARG A 234 -13.06 7.67 -15.17
CA ARG A 234 -13.70 6.60 -15.94
C ARG A 234 -15.12 6.34 -15.45
N LYS A 235 -16.00 5.92 -16.36
CA LYS A 235 -17.33 5.41 -15.98
C LYS A 235 -17.19 4.21 -15.06
N LEU A 236 -18.05 4.11 -14.06
CA LEU A 236 -18.02 3.03 -13.10
C LEU A 236 -18.36 1.70 -13.78
N GLU A 237 -17.65 0.65 -13.40
CA GLU A 237 -17.88 -0.70 -13.94
C GLU A 237 -19.33 -1.17 -13.70
N VAL A 238 -19.89 -0.84 -12.53
CA VAL A 238 -21.28 -1.17 -12.17
C VAL A 238 -22.29 -0.63 -13.17
N GLU A 239 -22.07 0.57 -13.72
CA GLU A 239 -22.97 1.16 -14.72
C GLU A 239 -22.92 0.42 -16.04
N GLN A 240 -21.73 -0.04 -16.44
CA GLN A 240 -21.56 -0.81 -17.67
C GLN A 240 -22.21 -2.19 -17.55
N LEU A 241 -22.07 -2.86 -16.42
CA LEU A 241 -22.69 -4.17 -16.17
C LEU A 241 -24.22 -4.07 -16.12
N ARG A 242 -24.76 -3.07 -15.42
CA ARG A 242 -26.21 -2.81 -15.40
C ARG A 242 -26.77 -2.50 -16.79
N ARG A 243 -26.02 -1.76 -17.61
CA ARG A 243 -26.40 -1.48 -19.00
C ARG A 243 -26.40 -2.74 -19.86
N ALA A 244 -25.39 -3.60 -19.72
CA ALA A 244 -25.32 -4.86 -20.45
C ALA A 244 -26.50 -5.78 -20.09
N GLU A 245 -26.86 -5.84 -18.81
CA GLU A 245 -28.03 -6.57 -18.33
C GLU A 245 -29.35 -6.02 -18.92
N ALA A 246 -29.54 -4.70 -18.89
CA ALA A 246 -30.73 -4.06 -19.48
C ALA A 246 -30.85 -4.29 -21.00
N MET A 247 -29.72 -4.51 -21.68
CA MET A 247 -29.67 -4.85 -23.11
C MET A 247 -29.78 -6.35 -23.38
N GLY A 248 -29.94 -7.20 -22.36
CA GLY A 248 -30.06 -8.65 -22.51
C GLY A 248 -28.79 -9.32 -23.01
N VAL A 249 -27.61 -8.74 -22.79
CA VAL A 249 -26.34 -9.30 -23.27
C VAL A 249 -26.02 -10.59 -22.52
N GLU A 250 -25.85 -11.68 -23.25
CA GLU A 250 -25.48 -12.98 -22.70
C GLU A 250 -23.98 -13.08 -22.38
N GLY A 251 -23.62 -13.90 -21.39
CA GLY A 251 -22.22 -14.17 -21.02
C GLY A 251 -21.52 -13.06 -20.22
N VAL A 252 -22.22 -11.97 -19.85
CA VAL A 252 -21.68 -10.89 -19.02
C VAL A 252 -22.13 -11.05 -17.57
N ALA A 253 -21.24 -10.75 -16.62
CA ALA A 253 -21.56 -10.78 -15.20
C ALA A 253 -22.70 -9.80 -14.84
N ARG A 254 -23.62 -10.22 -13.98
CA ARG A 254 -24.73 -9.39 -13.48
C ARG A 254 -24.40 -8.82 -12.11
N VAL A 255 -24.83 -7.59 -11.86
CA VAL A 255 -24.58 -6.92 -10.57
C VAL A 255 -25.71 -7.31 -9.61
N VAL A 256 -25.37 -8.06 -8.58
CA VAL A 256 -26.30 -8.33 -7.47
C VAL A 256 -26.41 -7.11 -6.56
N ALA A 257 -25.27 -6.54 -6.18
CA ALA A 257 -25.21 -5.37 -5.31
C ALA A 257 -23.90 -4.60 -5.52
N HIS A 258 -23.92 -3.32 -5.14
CA HIS A 258 -22.78 -2.42 -5.25
C HIS A 258 -22.81 -1.38 -4.13
N ARG A 259 -21.68 -1.21 -3.46
CA ARG A 259 -21.48 -0.18 -2.43
C ARG A 259 -20.14 0.52 -2.65
N ARG A 260 -20.13 1.85 -2.61
CA ARG A 260 -18.89 2.62 -2.49
C ARG A 260 -18.48 2.64 -1.02
N ILE A 261 -17.29 2.14 -0.72
CA ILE A 261 -16.77 2.05 0.66
C ILE A 261 -16.14 3.37 1.08
N THR A 262 -15.24 3.91 0.25
CA THR A 262 -14.55 5.18 0.48
C THR A 262 -13.96 5.73 -0.82
N THR A 263 -13.38 6.93 -0.78
CA THR A 263 -12.59 7.53 -1.86
C THR A 263 -11.20 7.96 -1.38
N ILE A 264 -10.27 8.15 -2.33
CA ILE A 264 -8.93 8.69 -2.01
C ILE A 264 -9.04 10.12 -1.47
N ALA A 265 -10.01 10.90 -1.95
CA ALA A 265 -10.26 12.24 -1.46
C ALA A 265 -10.69 12.25 0.01
N GLU A 266 -11.61 11.37 0.41
CA GLU A 266 -12.01 11.19 1.82
C GLU A 266 -10.82 10.75 2.68
N MET A 267 -10.02 9.78 2.23
CA MET A 267 -8.88 9.30 3.00
C MET A 267 -7.75 10.33 3.16
N ARG A 268 -7.67 11.31 2.25
CA ARG A 268 -6.67 12.37 2.29
C ARG A 268 -7.26 13.72 2.73
N GLU A 269 -8.48 13.72 3.25
CA GLU A 269 -9.15 14.94 3.70
C GLU A 269 -8.33 15.64 4.78
N GLY A 270 -8.21 16.97 4.68
CA GLY A 270 -7.43 17.79 5.59
C GLY A 270 -5.91 17.76 5.37
N LEU A 271 -5.39 16.89 4.50
CA LEU A 271 -3.95 16.89 4.16
C LEU A 271 -3.62 17.99 3.16
N GLN A 272 -2.49 18.65 3.38
CA GLN A 272 -1.94 19.64 2.46
C GLN A 272 -0.72 19.08 1.77
N PHE A 273 -0.76 19.02 0.45
CA PHE A 273 0.37 18.61 -0.37
C PHE A 273 0.97 19.85 -1.03
N PRO A 274 2.22 20.22 -0.70
CA PRO A 274 2.89 21.34 -1.34
C PRO A 274 3.34 20.93 -2.76
N ALA A 275 4.63 20.74 -3.00
CA ALA A 275 5.14 20.27 -4.28
C ALA A 275 5.31 18.75 -4.29
N ALA A 276 4.93 18.12 -5.41
CA ALA A 276 5.26 16.73 -5.65
C ALA A 276 6.78 16.52 -5.71
N HIS A 277 7.27 15.45 -5.07
CA HIS A 277 8.66 15.06 -5.18
C HIS A 277 8.97 14.65 -6.62
N ARG A 278 10.01 15.25 -7.23
CA ARG A 278 10.48 14.88 -8.56
C ARG A 278 11.63 13.89 -8.46
N PHE A 279 11.43 12.67 -8.96
CA PHE A 279 12.53 11.71 -9.04
C PHE A 279 13.50 12.17 -10.15
N ARG A 280 14.73 12.58 -9.79
CA ARG A 280 15.74 13.03 -10.77
C ARG A 280 15.95 11.98 -11.88
N GLY A 281 15.91 12.37 -13.15
CA GLY A 281 16.02 11.45 -14.29
C GLY A 281 14.68 11.10 -14.97
N GLU A 282 13.59 11.78 -14.59
CA GLU A 282 12.28 11.73 -15.28
C GLU A 282 12.12 12.81 -16.37
N ASP A 283 13.22 13.33 -16.93
CA ASP A 283 13.17 13.91 -18.28
C ASP A 283 13.08 12.78 -19.33
N VAL A 284 12.19 11.81 -19.10
CA VAL A 284 11.67 10.99 -20.19
C VAL A 284 10.53 11.80 -20.73
N GLN A 285 10.84 12.67 -21.70
CA GLN A 285 9.83 13.03 -22.68
C GLN A 285 9.26 11.71 -23.17
N PHE A 286 7.98 11.44 -22.90
CA PHE A 286 7.23 10.45 -23.67
C PHE A 286 7.10 11.02 -25.09
N GLY A 287 8.22 11.05 -25.81
CA GLY A 287 8.21 11.20 -27.25
C GLY A 287 7.46 10.01 -27.80
N ASP A 288 6.57 10.29 -28.74
CA ASP A 288 5.88 9.25 -29.49
C ASP A 288 6.87 8.16 -29.90
N PRO A 289 6.49 6.87 -29.80
CA PRO A 289 7.41 5.78 -30.09
C PRO A 289 7.95 5.94 -31.52
N PRO A 290 9.28 5.93 -31.72
CA PRO A 290 9.85 6.09 -33.05
C PRO A 290 9.37 4.93 -33.92
N THR A 291 8.64 5.29 -34.97
CA THR A 291 8.20 4.36 -36.01
C THR A 291 9.40 4.06 -36.89
N ASN A 292 10.28 3.16 -36.46
CA ASN A 292 11.35 2.65 -37.33
C ASN A 292 11.42 1.12 -37.25
N THR A 293 10.78 0.53 -38.24
CA THR A 293 10.99 -0.82 -38.74
C THR A 293 12.44 -0.98 -39.20
N THR A 294 13.20 -1.85 -38.53
CA THR A 294 14.30 -2.58 -39.18
C THR A 294 14.24 -4.03 -38.77
N SER A 295 13.97 -4.85 -39.77
CA SER A 295 13.86 -6.30 -39.76
C SER A 295 15.19 -6.99 -39.45
N SER A 296 15.21 -7.84 -38.42
CA SER A 296 16.14 -8.97 -38.37
C SER A 296 15.35 -10.27 -38.30
N LYS A 297 15.42 -11.01 -39.40
CA LYS A 297 14.80 -12.32 -39.68
C LYS A 297 15.07 -13.34 -38.56
N ARG A 298 14.02 -13.96 -38.02
CA ARG A 298 14.05 -15.35 -37.58
C ARG A 298 13.07 -16.14 -38.43
N LYS A 299 13.61 -17.06 -39.23
CA LYS A 299 12.88 -18.08 -40.01
C LYS A 299 12.01 -18.90 -39.05
N SER A 300 10.73 -19.05 -39.36
CA SER A 300 10.02 -20.30 -39.13
C SER A 300 8.97 -20.51 -40.23
N SER A 301 8.92 -21.75 -40.68
CA SER A 301 8.19 -22.27 -41.84
C SER A 301 6.71 -22.49 -41.53
N SER A 302 5.82 -22.08 -42.47
CA SER A 302 4.71 -22.92 -42.95
C SER A 302 3.87 -22.17 -43.99
N ASP A 303 3.60 -22.86 -45.09
CA ASP A 303 2.80 -22.45 -46.24
C ASP A 303 1.32 -22.15 -45.92
N HIS A 304 0.76 -21.12 -46.58
CA HIS A 304 -0.35 -21.21 -47.54
C HIS A 304 -1.17 -19.90 -47.68
N THR A 305 -1.21 -19.41 -48.93
CA THR A 305 -2.30 -18.72 -49.67
C THR A 305 -2.87 -17.36 -49.20
N SER A 306 -2.37 -16.31 -49.88
CA SER A 306 -3.04 -15.23 -50.64
C SER A 306 -4.46 -14.75 -50.29
N GLY A 307 -4.60 -13.42 -50.14
CA GLY A 307 -5.85 -12.67 -50.34
C GLY A 307 -5.73 -11.19 -49.95
N ASP A 308 -5.49 -10.33 -50.94
CA ASP A 308 -5.44 -8.86 -50.86
C ASP A 308 -6.77 -8.20 -50.47
N ALA A 309 -6.72 -7.10 -49.70
CA ALA A 309 -7.53 -5.88 -49.95
C ALA A 309 -7.14 -4.71 -49.01
N SER A 310 -7.07 -3.51 -49.59
CA SER A 310 -6.50 -2.25 -49.07
C SER A 310 -7.51 -1.28 -48.44
N GLY A 311 -7.00 -0.36 -47.60
CA GLY A 311 -7.54 1.00 -47.35
C GLY A 311 -8.55 1.10 -46.19
N SER A 312 -8.64 2.14 -45.35
CA SER A 312 -8.16 3.52 -45.38
C SER A 312 -8.10 4.07 -43.94
N LYS A 313 -7.06 4.85 -43.58
CA LYS A 313 -6.91 5.52 -42.27
C LYS A 313 -7.56 6.90 -42.30
N ARG A 314 -8.59 7.11 -41.49
CA ARG A 314 -9.19 8.44 -41.22
C ARG A 314 -8.64 9.00 -39.91
N ARG A 315 -7.94 10.14 -39.96
CA ARG A 315 -7.40 10.89 -38.80
C ARG A 315 -8.54 11.53 -37.98
N ARG A 316 -8.41 11.56 -36.65
CA ARG A 316 -9.20 12.40 -35.72
C ARG A 316 -8.30 13.47 -35.09
N PRO A 317 -8.81 14.67 -34.73
CA PRO A 317 -8.01 15.72 -34.10
C PRO A 317 -7.84 15.49 -32.59
N ALA A 318 -6.76 16.07 -32.05
CA ALA A 318 -6.36 16.02 -30.65
C ALA A 318 -7.29 16.84 -29.75
N ALA A 319 -7.57 16.33 -28.55
CA ALA A 319 -8.21 17.06 -27.47
C ALA A 319 -7.18 17.33 -26.37
N GLU A 320 -7.13 18.58 -25.90
CA GLU A 320 -6.23 19.11 -24.90
C GLU A 320 -6.42 18.43 -23.54
N SER A 321 -5.30 18.04 -22.92
CA SER A 321 -5.21 17.46 -21.59
C SER A 321 -5.05 18.56 -20.53
N VAL A 322 -6.13 18.86 -19.80
CA VAL A 322 -6.05 19.59 -18.54
C VAL A 322 -5.75 18.58 -17.44
N HIS A 323 -4.55 18.68 -16.85
CA HIS A 323 -4.13 17.86 -15.73
C HIS A 323 -4.45 18.56 -14.41
N THR A 324 -5.42 18.02 -13.68
CA THR A 324 -5.52 18.16 -12.23
C THR A 324 -5.25 16.79 -11.59
N TRP A 325 -4.42 16.83 -10.54
CA TRP A 325 -4.04 15.73 -9.66
C TRP A 325 -4.79 15.87 -8.34
#